data_AF-A0A395LLI3-F1
#
_entry.id   AF-A0A395LLI3-F1
#
_cell.length_a   1.000
_cell.length_b   1.000
_cell.length_c   1.000
_cell.angle_alpha   90.00
_cell.angle_beta   90.00
_cell.angle_gamma   90.00
#
_symmetry.space_group_name_H-M   'P 1'
#
loop_
_entity.id
_entity.type
_entity.pdbx_description
1 polymer ?
#
loop_
_entity_poly.entity_id
_entity_poly.type
_entity_poly.pdbx_seq_one_letter_code
_entity_poly.pdbx_strand_id
1 'polypeptide(L)'
;MRRIFGTLAAAGALLAAPAIAQDAPAAPSSDEAATIERAGLIFRLFANAVDNQEIPIEEKNGLIGCLYSNTLETLSVATGETLTNNPEIDASDPVNVYVVAAIICGARQPGEAPADPAPAQ
;
A
#
# COMPACT_ATOMS: atom_id res chain seq x y z
N MET A 1 21.04 54.57 -9.99
CA MET A 1 21.29 54.92 -11.41
C MET A 1 20.88 53.73 -12.27
N ARG A 2 20.00 54.00 -13.23
CA ARG A 2 19.49 53.11 -14.28
C ARG A 2 20.58 52.86 -15.32
N ARG A 3 20.67 51.64 -15.87
CA ARG A 3 21.21 51.24 -17.21
C ARG A 3 21.33 49.70 -17.21
N ILE A 4 21.03 48.90 -18.23
CA ILE A 4 20.47 49.04 -19.58
C ILE A 4 19.93 47.63 -19.93
N PHE A 5 18.75 47.59 -20.58
CA PHE A 5 18.21 46.40 -21.26
C PHE A 5 19.18 45.94 -22.36
N GLY A 6 19.53 44.66 -22.37
CA GLY A 6 20.33 44.03 -23.42
C GLY A 6 19.72 42.70 -23.83
N THR A 7 18.69 42.75 -24.68
CA THR A 7 18.18 41.61 -25.46
C THR A 7 19.26 41.15 -26.43
N LEU A 8 19.82 39.95 -26.21
CA LEU A 8 20.52 39.21 -27.25
C LEU A 8 19.67 37.97 -27.59
N ALA A 9 18.92 38.10 -28.68
CA ALA A 9 18.22 37.00 -29.32
C ALA A 9 19.26 36.06 -29.93
N ALA A 10 19.40 34.87 -29.37
CA ALA A 10 20.05 33.74 -30.04
C ALA A 10 18.93 32.80 -30.51
N ALA A 11 18.53 32.97 -31.78
CA ALA A 11 17.68 32.05 -32.49
C ALA A 11 18.46 30.75 -32.74
N GLY A 12 18.48 29.86 -31.74
CA GLY A 12 18.84 28.46 -31.93
C GLY A 12 17.65 27.76 -32.54
N ALA A 13 17.79 27.29 -33.79
CA ALA A 13 16.85 26.40 -34.43
C ALA A 13 16.76 25.11 -33.61
N LEU A 14 15.80 25.06 -32.68
CA LEU A 14 15.39 23.84 -32.02
C LEU A 14 14.75 22.97 -33.10
N LEU A 15 15.50 21.94 -33.50
CA LEU A 15 14.96 20.79 -34.22
C LEU A 15 13.66 20.39 -33.51
N ALA A 16 12.53 20.52 -34.22
CA ALA A 16 11.24 20.06 -33.77
C ALA A 16 11.27 18.52 -33.74
N ALA A 17 11.87 17.96 -32.70
CA ALA A 17 11.57 16.60 -32.30
C ALA A 17 10.08 16.57 -31.95
N PRO A 18 9.31 15.58 -32.42
CA PRO A 18 7.94 15.45 -32.00
C PRO A 18 7.94 15.28 -30.49
N ALA A 19 7.40 16.27 -29.78
CA ALA A 19 7.01 16.09 -28.40
C ALA A 19 5.89 15.04 -28.43
N ILE A 20 6.25 13.78 -28.20
CA ILE A 20 5.27 12.78 -27.80
C ILE A 20 4.73 13.31 -26.48
N ALA A 21 3.53 13.91 -26.53
CA ALA A 21 2.78 14.23 -25.34
C ALA A 21 2.55 12.90 -24.63
N GLN A 22 3.34 12.62 -23.59
CA GLN A 22 3.06 11.50 -22.71
C GLN A 22 1.78 11.89 -21.96
N ASP A 23 0.67 11.26 -22.31
CA ASP A 23 -0.54 11.36 -21.52
C ASP A 23 -0.19 10.99 -20.07
N ALA A 24 -0.51 11.91 -19.16
CA ALA A 24 -0.33 11.64 -17.74
C ALA A 24 -1.17 10.40 -17.36
N PRO A 25 -0.66 9.52 -16.49
CA PRO A 25 -1.45 8.39 -16.03
C PRO A 25 -2.78 8.87 -15.47
N ALA A 26 -3.87 8.19 -15.85
CA ALA A 26 -5.18 8.48 -15.28
C ALA A 26 -5.14 8.28 -13.76
N ALA A 27 -5.88 9.12 -13.04
CA ALA A 27 -6.04 8.93 -11.59
C ALA A 27 -6.76 7.58 -11.34
N PRO A 28 -6.39 6.85 -10.27
CA PRO A 28 -7.02 5.59 -9.93
C PRO A 28 -8.51 5.80 -9.62
N SER A 29 -9.32 4.76 -9.89
CA SER A 29 -10.71 4.74 -9.43
C SER A 29 -10.79 4.74 -7.89
N SER A 30 -11.98 4.99 -7.32
CA SER A 30 -12.18 4.92 -5.85
C SER A 30 -11.79 3.55 -5.29
N ASP A 31 -12.15 2.49 -5.99
CA ASP A 31 -11.96 1.12 -5.55
C ASP A 31 -10.49 0.73 -5.65
N GLU A 32 -9.83 1.20 -6.70
CA GLU A 32 -8.39 1.04 -6.90
C GLU A 32 -7.60 1.83 -5.84
N ALA A 33 -8.01 3.06 -5.53
CA ALA A 33 -7.42 3.85 -4.46
C ALA A 33 -7.57 3.17 -3.08
N ALA A 34 -8.75 2.62 -2.76
CA ALA A 34 -8.98 1.86 -1.54
C ALA A 34 -8.14 0.57 -1.48
N THR A 35 -7.94 -0.09 -2.63
CA THR A 35 -7.09 -1.28 -2.74
C THR A 35 -5.63 -0.92 -2.49
N ILE A 36 -5.14 0.19 -3.05
CA ILE A 36 -3.77 0.68 -2.84
C ILE A 36 -3.55 1.08 -1.38
N GLU A 37 -4.48 1.81 -0.78
CA GLU A 37 -4.39 2.25 0.62
C GLU A 37 -4.31 1.05 1.56
N ARG A 38 -5.22 0.08 1.40
CA ARG A 38 -5.25 -1.14 2.23
C ARG A 38 -4.02 -2.01 1.97
N ALA A 39 -3.51 -2.09 0.75
CA ALA A 39 -2.27 -2.80 0.44
C ALA A 39 -1.07 -2.20 1.20
N GLY A 40 -0.95 -0.87 1.20
CA GLY A 40 0.08 -0.17 1.99
C GLY A 40 -0.08 -0.38 3.48
N LEU A 41 -1.31 -0.37 3.98
CA LEU A 41 -1.63 -0.66 5.38
C LEU A 41 -1.21 -2.08 5.78
N ILE A 42 -1.60 -3.10 5.00
CA ILE A 42 -1.23 -4.51 5.22
C ILE A 42 0.29 -4.66 5.25
N PHE A 43 1.00 -4.09 4.27
CA PHE A 43 2.46 -4.16 4.22
C PHE A 43 3.10 -3.59 5.49
N ARG A 44 2.67 -2.41 5.92
CA ARG A 44 3.17 -1.76 7.15
C ARG A 44 2.90 -2.62 8.39
N LEU A 45 1.68 -3.14 8.52
CA LEU A 45 1.29 -3.95 9.69
C LEU A 45 2.06 -5.27 9.74
N PHE A 46 2.27 -5.92 8.60
CA PHE A 46 3.07 -7.15 8.54
C PHE A 46 4.55 -6.89 8.85
N ALA A 47 5.11 -5.78 8.37
CA ALA A 47 6.47 -5.39 8.72
C ALA A 47 6.61 -5.21 10.25
N ASN A 48 5.66 -4.52 10.89
CA ASN A 48 5.67 -4.35 12.35
C ASN A 48 5.49 -5.67 13.09
N ALA A 49 4.59 -6.54 12.62
CA ALA A 49 4.37 -7.84 13.22
C ALA A 49 5.62 -8.73 13.20
N VAL A 50 6.42 -8.66 12.12
CA VAL A 50 7.70 -9.39 12.03
C VAL A 50 8.70 -8.89 13.08
N ASP A 51 8.74 -7.58 13.33
CA ASP A 51 9.63 -6.98 14.33
C ASP A 51 9.11 -7.10 15.77
N ASN A 52 7.81 -7.32 15.96
CA ASN A 52 7.18 -7.40 17.28
C ASN A 52 7.52 -8.72 18.00
N GLN A 53 8.12 -8.64 19.19
CA GLN A 53 8.51 -9.81 20.00
C GLN A 53 7.32 -10.58 20.59
N GLU A 54 6.14 -9.97 20.65
CA GLU A 54 4.92 -10.59 21.18
C GLU A 54 4.20 -11.47 20.14
N ILE A 55 4.58 -11.37 18.86
CA ILE A 55 4.04 -12.21 17.79
C ILE A 55 4.84 -13.53 17.72
N PRO A 56 4.18 -14.70 17.72
CA PRO A 56 4.87 -16.00 17.59
C PRO A 56 5.66 -16.10 16.29
N ILE A 57 6.79 -16.82 16.32
CA ILE A 57 7.68 -16.98 15.15
C ILE A 57 6.97 -17.68 13.99
N GLU A 58 6.04 -18.58 14.29
CA GLU A 58 5.21 -19.29 13.31
C GLU A 58 4.31 -18.33 12.55
N GLU A 59 3.66 -17.40 13.26
CA GLU A 59 2.82 -16.36 12.64
C GLU A 59 3.70 -15.47 11.74
N LYS A 60 4.87 -15.02 12.23
CA LYS A 60 5.82 -14.21 11.42
C LYS A 60 6.24 -14.92 10.14
N ASN A 61 6.61 -16.20 10.24
CA ASN A 61 6.99 -17.00 9.08
C ASN A 61 5.83 -17.14 8.09
N GLY A 62 4.60 -17.32 8.59
CA GLY A 62 3.39 -17.33 7.77
C GLY A 62 3.16 -16.01 7.03
N LEU A 63 3.30 -14.87 7.71
CA LEU A 63 3.16 -13.54 7.11
C LEU A 63 4.18 -13.32 5.99
N ILE A 64 5.45 -13.62 6.23
CA ILE A 64 6.52 -13.47 5.24
C ILE A 64 6.29 -14.42 4.06
N GLY A 65 5.94 -15.69 4.32
CA GLY A 65 5.67 -16.68 3.28
C GLY A 65 4.49 -16.30 2.40
N CYS A 66 3.45 -15.71 3.00
CA CYS A 66 2.29 -15.19 2.31
C CYS A 66 2.65 -14.02 1.38
N LEU A 67 3.40 -13.04 1.89
CA LEU A 67 3.88 -11.91 1.08
C LEU A 67 4.79 -12.35 -0.07
N TYR A 68 5.61 -13.37 0.14
CA TYR A 68 6.48 -13.91 -0.91
C TYR A 68 5.68 -14.59 -2.04
N SER A 69 4.54 -15.19 -1.69
CA SER A 69 3.75 -16.02 -2.61
C SER A 69 2.59 -15.28 -3.28
N ASN A 70 2.31 -14.03 -2.89
CA ASN A 70 1.17 -13.24 -3.36
C ASN A 70 1.58 -11.80 -3.65
N THR A 71 0.82 -11.11 -4.51
CA THR A 71 0.93 -9.65 -4.62
C THR A 71 0.17 -8.97 -3.48
N LEU A 72 0.61 -7.77 -3.08
CA LEU A 72 -0.13 -6.97 -2.11
C LEU A 72 -1.54 -6.59 -2.61
N GLU A 73 -1.71 -6.45 -3.93
CA GLU A 73 -3.02 -6.22 -4.55
C GLU A 73 -3.97 -7.39 -4.28
N THR A 74 -3.54 -8.63 -4.54
CA THR A 74 -4.34 -9.83 -4.29
C THR A 74 -4.73 -9.94 -2.81
N LEU A 75 -3.79 -9.68 -1.90
CA LEU A 75 -4.08 -9.68 -0.47
C LEU A 75 -5.05 -8.57 -0.06
N SER A 76 -4.89 -7.37 -0.62
CA SER A 76 -5.75 -6.22 -0.36
C SER A 76 -7.19 -6.46 -0.82
N VAL A 77 -7.36 -7.01 -2.03
CA VAL A 77 -8.69 -7.39 -2.55
C VAL A 77 -9.34 -8.44 -1.66
N ALA A 78 -8.65 -9.56 -1.38
CA ALA A 78 -9.21 -10.63 -0.56
C ALA A 78 -9.56 -10.15 0.87
N THR A 79 -8.70 -9.31 1.46
CA THR A 79 -8.96 -8.69 2.77
C THR A 79 -10.18 -7.78 2.71
N GLY A 80 -10.31 -6.97 1.64
CA GLY A 80 -11.45 -6.09 1.46
C GLY A 80 -12.77 -6.80 1.19
N GLU A 81 -12.76 -7.86 0.40
CA GLU A 81 -13.93 -8.72 0.19
C GLU A 81 -14.36 -9.36 1.51
N THR A 82 -13.39 -9.85 2.30
CA THR A 82 -13.69 -10.44 3.61
C THR A 82 -14.31 -9.42 4.55
N LEU A 83 -13.75 -8.22 4.67
CA LEU A 83 -14.32 -7.15 5.50
C LEU A 83 -15.70 -6.70 5.02
N THR A 84 -15.91 -6.61 3.70
CA THR A 84 -17.22 -6.24 3.11
C THR A 84 -18.30 -7.28 3.42
N ASN A 85 -17.93 -8.57 3.38
CA ASN A 85 -18.85 -9.67 3.65
C ASN A 85 -19.12 -9.89 5.15
N ASN A 86 -18.38 -9.24 6.04
CA ASN A 86 -18.49 -9.36 7.49
C ASN A 86 -18.56 -7.96 8.13
N PRO A 87 -19.68 -7.21 7.95
CA PRO A 87 -19.80 -5.81 8.35
C PRO A 87 -19.74 -5.59 9.87
N GLU A 88 -19.81 -6.65 10.67
CA GLU A 88 -19.55 -6.63 12.11
C GLU A 88 -18.07 -6.40 12.46
N ILE A 89 -17.17 -6.59 11.50
CA ILE A 89 -15.74 -6.28 11.63
C ILE A 89 -15.53 -4.84 11.17
N ASP A 90 -15.07 -3.98 12.07
CA ASP A 90 -14.77 -2.59 11.73
C ASP A 90 -13.55 -2.52 10.79
N ALA A 91 -13.82 -2.29 9.51
CA ALA A 91 -12.80 -2.19 8.47
C ALA A 91 -11.91 -0.94 8.58
N SER A 92 -12.28 0.04 9.41
CA SER A 92 -11.47 1.22 9.67
C SER A 92 -10.42 1.00 10.76
N ASP A 93 -10.57 -0.06 11.56
CA ASP A 93 -9.59 -0.45 12.58
C ASP A 93 -8.42 -1.22 11.93
N PRO A 94 -7.18 -0.69 11.99
CA PRO A 94 -5.99 -1.36 11.48
C PRO A 94 -5.73 -2.74 12.07
N VAL A 95 -6.12 -2.98 13.34
CA VAL A 95 -5.94 -4.28 13.98
C VAL A 95 -6.86 -5.31 13.32
N ASN A 96 -8.09 -4.94 12.99
CA ASN A 96 -9.00 -5.82 12.26
C ASN A 96 -8.50 -6.11 10.84
N VAL A 97 -7.98 -5.10 10.14
CA VAL A 97 -7.35 -5.30 8.81
C VAL A 97 -6.18 -6.28 8.91
N TYR A 98 -5.32 -6.12 9.92
CA TYR A 98 -4.21 -7.05 10.18
C TYR A 98 -4.69 -8.47 10.43
N VAL A 99 -5.64 -8.66 11.36
CA VAL A 99 -6.15 -9.98 11.75
C VAL A 99 -6.74 -10.70 10.54
N VAL A 100 -7.57 -10.02 9.76
CA VAL A 100 -8.18 -10.59 8.55
C VAL A 100 -7.12 -10.98 7.53
N ALA A 101 -6.16 -10.09 7.25
CA ALA A 101 -5.08 -10.37 6.31
C ALA A 101 -4.19 -11.53 6.79
N ALA A 102 -3.88 -11.61 8.08
CA ALA A 102 -3.09 -12.69 8.68
C ALA A 102 -3.81 -14.04 8.60
N ILE A 103 -5.14 -14.05 8.79
CA ILE A 103 -5.97 -15.26 8.61
C ILE A 103 -5.98 -15.69 7.14
N ILE A 104 -6.16 -14.77 6.19
CA ILE A 104 -6.08 -15.06 4.74
C ILE A 104 -4.72 -15.66 4.38
N CYS A 105 -3.65 -15.17 5.01
CA CYS A 105 -2.30 -15.69 4.86
C CYS A 105 -2.06 -17.06 5.53
N GLY A 106 -3.04 -17.60 6.27
CA GLY A 106 -2.88 -18.80 7.08
C GLY A 106 -1.88 -18.65 8.23
N ALA A 107 -1.45 -17.42 8.52
CA ALA A 107 -0.50 -17.09 9.57
C ALA A 107 -1.16 -17.09 10.96
N ARG A 108 -2.47 -16.85 11.00
CA ARG A 108 -3.29 -16.84 12.22
C ARG A 108 -4.56 -17.65 12.04
N GLN A 109 -5.02 -18.29 13.12
CA GLN A 109 -6.30 -18.99 13.13
C GLN A 109 -7.46 -18.04 13.50
N PRO A 110 -8.66 -18.21 12.91
CA PRO A 110 -9.84 -17.48 13.33
C PRO A 110 -10.14 -17.69 14.82
N GLY A 111 -10.48 -16.62 15.55
CA GLY A 111 -10.83 -16.68 16.97
C GLY A 111 -9.64 -16.64 17.94
N GLU A 112 -8.40 -16.59 17.43
CA GLU A 112 -7.23 -16.27 18.25
C GLU A 112 -7.31 -14.82 18.75
N ALA A 113 -6.94 -14.58 20.01
CA ALA A 113 -6.90 -13.23 20.55
C ALA A 113 -5.90 -12.38 19.74
N PRO A 114 -6.30 -11.17 19.29
CA PRO A 114 -5.41 -10.34 18.50
C PRO A 114 -4.24 -9.85 19.35
N ALA A 115 -3.03 -10.28 19.01
CA ALA A 115 -1.84 -9.53 19.36
C ALA A 115 -1.74 -8.34 18.41
N ASP A 116 -1.63 -7.13 18.99
CA ASP A 116 -1.55 -5.88 18.25
C ASP A 116 -0.20 -5.84 17.51
N PRO A 117 -0.18 -5.76 16.16
CA PRO A 117 1.06 -5.60 15.42
C PRO A 117 1.75 -4.26 15.74
N ALA A 118 1.09 -3.37 16.46
CA ALA A 118 1.46 -2.00 16.82
C ALA A 118 1.73 -1.11 15.59
N PRO A 119 1.52 0.21 15.70
CA PRO A 119 2.10 1.15 14.75
C PRO A 119 3.63 1.16 14.92
N ALA A 120 4.36 1.11 13.80
CA ALA A 120 5.76 1.54 13.76
C ALA A 120 5.89 2.92 14.42
N GLN A 121 6.94 3.12 15.21
CA GLN A 121 7.43 4.46 15.56
C GLN A 121 8.08 5.12 14.34
#